data_AF-A0A8J8BFV9-F1
#
_entry.id   AF-A0A8J8BFV9-F1
#
_cell.length_a   1.000
_cell.length_b   1.000
_cell.length_c   1.000
_cell.angle_alpha   90.00
_cell.angle_beta   90.00
_cell.angle_gamma   90.00
#
_symmetry.space_group_name_H-M   'P 1'
#
loop_
_entity.id
_entity.type
_entity.pdbx_description
1 polymer ?
#
loop_
_entity_poly.entity_id
_entity_poly.type
_entity_poly.pdbx_seq_one_letter_code
_entity_poly.pdbx_strand_id
1 'polypeptide(L)'
;MGSSLYHLLGRDVSRGYDVAKSRQIFRDLVDTPAQVLLSKDTINVHLSRRAHNPLLIAAGFQDMEMTVPWLGHQTLAIKFK
;
A
#
# COMPACT_ATOMS: atom_id res chain seq x y z
N MET A 1 12.90 -14.90 1.26
CA MET A 1 13.08 -14.28 -0.07
C MET A 1 11.82 -13.49 -0.35
N GLY A 2 11.89 -12.20 -0.65
CA GLY A 2 10.73 -11.29 -0.65
C GLY A 2 11.10 -9.84 -0.30
N SER A 3 12.35 -9.60 0.09
CA SER A 3 12.85 -8.27 0.45
C SER A 3 12.82 -7.27 -0.70
N SER A 4 12.98 -7.74 -1.94
CA SER A 4 13.09 -6.89 -3.13
C SER A 4 11.85 -6.04 -3.40
N LEU A 5 10.64 -6.59 -3.24
CA LEU A 5 9.40 -5.83 -3.42
C LEU A 5 9.24 -4.74 -2.36
N TYR A 6 9.59 -5.05 -1.12
CA TYR A 6 9.60 -4.05 -0.05
C TYR A 6 10.65 -2.96 -0.30
N HIS A 7 11.81 -3.29 -0.88
CA HIS A 7 12.80 -2.28 -1.26
C HIS A 7 12.31 -1.37 -2.39
N LEU A 8 11.56 -1.89 -3.36
CA LEU A 8 10.91 -1.06 -4.39
C LEU A 8 9.88 -0.12 -3.75
N LEU A 9 9.02 -0.64 -2.87
CA LEU A 9 8.07 0.17 -2.11
C LEU A 9 8.78 1.27 -1.29
N GLY A 10 9.88 0.92 -0.62
CA GLY A 10 10.67 1.88 0.16
C GLY A 10 11.27 3.00 -0.67
N ARG A 11 11.60 2.72 -1.95
CA ARG A 11 12.09 3.73 -2.90
C ARG A 11 10.97 4.64 -3.40
N ASP A 12 9.80 4.09 -3.70
CA ASP A 12 8.64 4.87 -4.17
C ASP A 12 8.11 5.82 -3.08
N VAL A 13 8.14 5.37 -1.83
CA VAL A 13 7.72 6.16 -0.66
C VAL A 13 8.74 7.24 -0.30
N SER A 14 10.04 6.96 -0.53
CA SER A 14 11.17 7.83 -0.20
C SER A 14 11.16 8.34 1.27
N ARG A 15 12.04 9.28 1.62
CA ARG A 15 12.23 9.83 2.99
C ARG A 15 12.75 8.83 4.03
N GLY A 16 13.84 8.13 3.70
CA GLY A 16 14.58 7.29 4.66
C GLY A 16 14.18 5.81 4.64
N TYR A 17 13.23 5.42 3.80
CA TYR A 17 12.88 4.02 3.56
C TYR A 17 13.69 3.37 2.43
N ASP A 18 14.51 4.13 1.70
CA ASP A 18 15.38 3.64 0.62
C ASP A 18 16.40 2.59 1.12
N VAL A 19 16.89 2.77 2.34
CA VAL A 19 17.85 1.87 3.01
C VAL A 19 17.21 1.04 4.12
N ALA A 20 15.89 1.15 4.31
CA ALA A 20 15.19 0.44 5.36
C ALA A 20 15.10 -1.06 5.05
N LYS A 21 15.19 -1.88 6.10
CA LYS A 21 14.99 -3.32 5.98
C LYS A 21 13.52 -3.63 5.71
N SER A 22 13.24 -4.67 4.94
CA SER A 22 11.86 -5.06 4.57
C SER A 22 10.93 -5.24 5.77
N ARG A 23 11.44 -5.73 6.91
CA ARG A 23 10.67 -5.86 8.16
C ARG A 23 10.21 -4.50 8.69
N GLN A 24 11.06 -3.48 8.61
CA GLN A 24 10.74 -2.14 9.05
C GLN A 24 9.69 -1.51 8.13
N ILE A 25 9.88 -1.65 6.81
CA ILE A 25 8.91 -1.20 5.80
C ILE A 25 7.54 -1.84 6.04
N PHE A 26 7.49 -3.16 6.23
CA PHE A 26 6.25 -3.87 6.54
C PHE A 26 5.60 -3.33 7.83
N ARG A 27 6.34 -3.32 8.94
CA ARG A 27 5.79 -2.88 10.24
C ARG A 27 5.28 -1.44 10.21
N ASP A 28 5.99 -0.56 9.52
CA ASP A 28 5.72 0.88 9.61
C ASP A 28 4.63 1.31 8.61
N LEU A 29 4.53 0.66 7.44
CA LEU A 29 3.64 1.04 6.33
C LEU A 29 2.50 0.04 6.03
N VAL A 30 2.70 -1.26 6.25
CA VAL A 30 1.79 -2.33 5.78
C VAL A 30 1.06 -3.03 6.92
N ASP A 31 1.72 -3.21 8.08
CA ASP A 31 1.20 -3.90 9.27
C ASP A 31 0.22 -3.01 10.04
N THR A 32 -0.91 -2.72 9.40
CA THR A 32 -1.96 -1.86 9.92
C THR A 32 -3.33 -2.45 9.59
N PRO A 33 -4.31 -2.34 10.50
CA PRO A 33 -5.67 -2.72 10.18
C PRO A 33 -6.22 -1.86 9.04
N ALA A 34 -6.87 -2.53 8.10
CA ALA A 34 -7.53 -1.93 6.95
C ALA A 34 -8.96 -2.47 6.83
N GLN A 35 -9.88 -1.62 6.39
CA GLN A 35 -11.23 -2.04 6.02
C GLN A 35 -11.25 -2.34 4.53
N VAL A 36 -11.63 -3.57 4.16
CA VAL A 36 -11.78 -3.98 2.76
C VAL A 36 -13.25 -3.97 2.38
N LEU A 37 -13.59 -3.22 1.34
CA LEU A 37 -14.92 -3.09 0.78
C LEU A 37 -14.92 -3.70 -0.62
N LEU A 38 -15.64 -4.80 -0.78
CA LEU A 38 -15.79 -5.51 -2.04
C LEU A 38 -17.02 -4.98 -2.79
N SER A 39 -16.82 -4.50 -4.01
CA SER A 39 -17.87 -4.19 -4.98
C SER A 39 -17.85 -5.24 -6.10
N LYS A 40 -18.75 -5.13 -7.10
CA LYS A 40 -18.79 -6.09 -8.21
C LYS A 40 -17.46 -6.22 -8.95
N ASP A 41 -16.83 -5.09 -9.27
CA ASP A 41 -15.63 -5.03 -10.11
C ASP A 41 -14.46 -4.30 -9.44
N THR A 42 -14.64 -3.86 -8.18
CA THR A 42 -13.68 -3.01 -7.48
C THR A 42 -13.51 -3.43 -6.03
N ILE A 43 -12.26 -3.49 -5.60
CA ILE A 43 -11.86 -3.75 -4.22
C ILE A 43 -11.30 -2.45 -3.67
N ASN A 44 -12.01 -1.87 -2.71
CA ASN A 44 -11.57 -0.65 -2.03
C ASN A 44 -10.92 -1.03 -0.70
N VAL A 45 -9.65 -0.71 -0.53
CA VAL A 45 -8.91 -0.92 0.71
C VAL A 45 -8.77 0.41 1.43
N HIS A 46 -9.46 0.57 2.54
CA HIS A 46 -9.39 1.74 3.40
C HIS A 46 -8.35 1.52 4.49
N LEU A 47 -7.20 2.18 4.35
CA LEU A 47 -6.17 2.19 5.38
C LEU A 47 -6.55 3.17 6.49
N SER A 48 -6.34 2.76 7.74
CA SER A 48 -6.53 3.62 8.91
C SER A 48 -5.49 4.75 8.95
N ARG A 49 -5.77 5.87 9.61
CA ARG A 49 -4.76 6.94 9.77
C ARG A 49 -3.65 6.51 10.72
N ARG A 50 -2.40 6.61 10.26
CA ARG A 50 -1.18 6.39 11.06
C ARG A 50 -0.16 7.47 10.75
N ALA A 51 0.75 7.76 11.70
CA ALA A 51 1.82 8.74 11.54
C ALA A 51 2.72 8.53 10.30
N HIS A 52 2.81 7.31 9.77
CA HIS A 52 3.63 6.97 8.60
C HIS A 52 2.84 6.83 7.28
N ASN A 53 1.51 6.79 7.35
CA ASN A 53 0.66 6.76 6.15
C ASN A 53 0.69 8.06 5.32
N PRO A 54 1.01 9.25 5.88
CA PRO A 54 1.33 10.43 5.09
C PRO A 54 2.40 10.20 4.01
N LEU A 55 3.29 9.22 4.19
CA LEU A 55 4.28 8.88 3.18
C LEU A 55 3.68 8.10 2.01
N LEU A 56 2.73 7.21 2.27
CA LEU A 56 1.96 6.50 1.24
C LEU A 56 1.06 7.48 0.45
N ILE A 57 0.47 8.45 1.15
CA ILE A 57 -0.30 9.54 0.53
C ILE A 57 0.60 10.40 -0.36
N ALA A 58 1.79 10.78 0.14
CA ALA A 58 2.75 11.58 -0.62
C ALA A 58 3.29 10.84 -1.86
N ALA A 59 3.38 9.50 -1.81
CA ALA A 59 3.74 8.66 -2.94
C ALA A 59 2.59 8.40 -3.93
N GLY A 60 1.40 8.98 -3.69
CA GLY A 60 0.28 8.90 -4.63
C GLY A 60 -0.52 7.61 -4.58
N PHE A 61 -0.33 6.75 -3.57
CA PHE A 61 -1.07 5.48 -3.48
C PHE A 61 -2.59 5.66 -3.33
N GLN A 62 -3.08 6.84 -2.92
CA GLN A 62 -4.52 7.14 -2.80
C GLN A 62 -5.24 7.23 -4.16
N ASP A 63 -4.48 7.53 -5.21
CA ASP A 63 -4.96 7.70 -6.58
C ASP A 63 -4.58 6.50 -7.47
N MET A 64 -3.90 5.50 -6.89
CA MET A 64 -3.50 4.30 -7.60
C MET A 64 -4.68 3.36 -7.76
N GLU A 65 -5.02 3.08 -9.01
CA GLU A 65 -5.95 2.03 -9.41
C GLU A 65 -5.19 0.97 -10.19
N MET A 66 -5.26 -0.29 -9.75
CA MET A 66 -4.62 -1.39 -10.45
C MET A 66 -5.59 -2.54 -10.66
N THR A 67 -5.68 -3.01 -11.90
CA THR A 67 -6.42 -4.24 -12.21
C THR A 67 -5.61 -5.43 -11.75
N VAL A 68 -6.22 -6.31 -10.95
CA VAL A 68 -5.57 -7.51 -10.40
C VAL A 68 -6.02 -8.73 -11.22
N PRO A 69 -5.19 -9.24 -12.16
CA PRO A 69 -5.64 -10.25 -13.13
C PRO A 69 -6.03 -11.59 -12.48
N TRP A 70 -5.30 -11.98 -11.44
CA TRP A 70 -5.55 -13.23 -10.70
C TRP A 70 -6.72 -13.13 -9.72
N LEU A 71 -7.33 -11.95 -9.57
CA LEU A 71 -8.47 -11.70 -8.68
C LEU A 71 -9.73 -11.35 -9.48
N GLY A 72 -9.96 -12.09 -10.57
CA GLY A 72 -11.12 -11.90 -11.44
C GLY A 72 -11.11 -10.57 -12.19
N HIS A 73 -9.92 -10.01 -12.48
CA HIS A 73 -9.77 -8.70 -13.10
C HIS A 73 -10.43 -7.54 -12.32
N GLN A 74 -10.57 -7.69 -11.01
CA GLN A 74 -11.08 -6.61 -10.17
C GLN A 74 -10.06 -5.48 -10.06
N THR A 75 -10.57 -4.25 -10.03
CA THR A 75 -9.75 -3.04 -9.83
C THR A 75 -9.53 -2.83 -8.34
N LEU A 76 -8.29 -2.80 -7.91
CA LEU A 76 -7.89 -2.48 -6.55
C LEU A 76 -7.65 -0.97 -6.44
N ALA A 77 -8.31 -0.34 -5.50
CA ALA A 77 -8.11 1.06 -5.14
C ALA A 77 -7.78 1.18 -3.65
N ILE A 78 -6.77 1.98 -3.32
CA ILE A 78 -6.38 2.24 -1.93
C ILE A 78 -6.92 3.63 -1.56
N LYS A 79 -7.61 3.73 -0.43
CA LYS A 79 -8.06 5.01 0.13
C LYS A 79 -7.60 5.12 1.59
N PHE A 80 -7.48 6.35 2.06
CA PHE A 80 -7.11 6.65 3.44
C PHE A 80 -8.32 7.28 4.13
N LYS A 81 -8.74 6.73 5.27
CA LYS A 81 -9.92 7.21 6.01
C LYS A 81 -9.56 7.62 7.43
#